data_AF-A0A967X1R8-F1
#
_entry.id   AF-A0A967X1R8-F1
#
_cell.length_a   1.000
_cell.length_b   1.000
_cell.length_c   1.000
_cell.angle_alpha   90.00
_cell.angle_beta   90.00
_cell.angle_gamma   90.00
#
_symmetry.space_group_name_H-M   'P 1'
#
loop_
_entity.id
_entity.type
_entity.pdbx_description
1 polymer ?
#
loop_
_entity_poly.entity_id
_entity_poly.type
_entity_poly.pdbx_seq_one_letter_code
_entity_poly.pdbx_strand_id
1 'polypeptide(L)' 'MRSGTRKEELLLSKAELDRTWVLRKVLNQMSPVEAMELLREKMLKTESNEEFLASMAG' A
#
# COMPACT_ATOMS: atom_id res chain seq x y z
N MET A 1 1.67 -10.43 6.73
CA MET A 1 1.95 -10.28 5.28
C MET A 1 2.69 -11.51 4.74
N ARG A 2 2.31 -12.04 3.58
CA ARG A 2 3.03 -13.16 2.92
C ARG A 2 3.60 -12.83 1.52
N SER A 3 3.27 -11.65 0.98
CA SER A 3 3.70 -11.22 -0.36
C SER A 3 4.79 -10.15 -0.27
N GLY A 4 5.85 -10.32 -1.08
CA GLY A 4 6.96 -9.37 -1.22
C GLY A 4 7.86 -9.78 -2.37
N THR A 5 8.49 -8.79 -3.02
CA THR A 5 9.40 -9.02 -4.16
C THR A 5 10.83 -8.72 -3.72
N ARG A 6 11.77 -9.62 -4.06
CA ARG A 6 13.19 -9.37 -3.76
C ARG A 6 13.71 -8.21 -4.62
N LYS A 7 14.50 -7.33 -4.02
CA LYS A 7 15.05 -6.13 -4.67
C LYS A 7 13.97 -5.19 -5.24
N GLU A 8 12.86 -5.01 -4.52
CA GLU A 8 11.77 -4.13 -4.96
C GLU A 8 12.19 -2.66 -5.12
N GLU A 9 13.30 -2.24 -4.51
CA GLU A 9 13.94 -0.92 -4.71
C GLU A 9 14.46 -0.67 -6.13
N LEU A 10 14.63 -1.71 -6.95
CA LEU A 10 15.00 -1.57 -8.37
C LEU A 10 13.78 -1.42 -9.28
N LEU A 11 12.57 -1.67 -8.75
CA LEU A 11 11.33 -1.70 -9.52
C LEU A 11 10.42 -0.52 -9.20
N LEU A 12 10.53 0.01 -7.99
CA LEU A 12 9.71 1.11 -7.49
C LEU A 12 10.57 2.36 -7.29
N SER A 13 9.99 3.53 -7.53
CA SER A 13 10.63 4.77 -7.12
C SER A 13 10.74 4.82 -5.59
N LYS A 14 11.67 5.64 -5.09
CA LYS A 14 11.84 5.82 -3.64
C LYS A 14 10.55 6.22 -2.92
N ALA A 15 9.77 7.12 -3.52
CA ALA A 15 8.51 7.58 -2.94
C ALA A 15 7.47 6.44 -2.87
N GLU A 16 7.35 5.63 -3.91
CA GLU A 16 6.45 4.47 -3.92
C GLU A 16 6.89 3.41 -2.93
N LEU A 17 8.19 3.15 -2.82
CA LEU A 17 8.77 2.22 -1.85
C LEU A 17 8.40 2.63 -0.41
N ASP A 18 8.64 3.90 -0.06
CA ASP A 18 8.37 4.44 1.28
C ASP A 18 6.87 4.36 1.61
N ARG A 19 6.01 4.74 0.67
CA ARG A 19 4.54 4.67 0.83
C ARG A 19 4.04 3.24 0.94
N THR A 20 4.57 2.34 0.11
CA THR A 20 4.24 0.92 0.15
C THR A 20 4.65 0.33 1.51
N TRP A 21 5.79 0.72 2.06
CA TRP A 21 6.21 0.26 3.38
C TRP A 21 5.29 0.73 4.51
N VAL A 22 4.84 1.99 4.48
CA VAL A 22 3.83 2.51 5.42
C VAL A 22 2.52 1.73 5.29
N LEU A 23 2.03 1.53 4.06
CA LEU A 23 0.85 0.71 3.80
C LEU A 23 1.00 -0.70 4.38
N ARG A 24 2.14 -1.35 4.14
CA ARG A 24 2.43 -2.68 4.69
C ARG A 24 2.36 -2.66 6.23
N LYS A 25 2.91 -1.66 6.90
CA LYS A 25 2.83 -1.55 8.36
C LYS A 25 1.39 -1.48 8.86
N VAL A 26 0.56 -0.63 8.25
CA VAL A 26 -0.86 -0.50 8.62
C VAL A 26 -1.59 -1.83 8.44
N LEU A 27 -1.43 -2.48 7.29
CA LEU A 27 -2.11 -3.75 7.00
C LEU A 27 -1.66 -4.91 7.91
N ASN A 28 -0.41 -4.87 8.42
CA ASN A 28 0.08 -5.89 9.35
C ASN A 28 -0.52 -5.78 10.77
N GLN A 29 -1.11 -4.64 11.12
CA GLN A 29 -1.78 -4.46 12.42
C GLN A 29 -3.23 -4.94 12.41
N MET A 30 -3.76 -5.32 11.25
CA MET A 30 -5.16 -5.69 11.03
C MET A 30 -5.28 -7.19 10.73
N SER A 31 -6.48 -7.76 10.91
CA SER A 31 -6.77 -9.09 10.39
C SER A 31 -6.81 -9.07 8.85
N PRO A 32 -6.58 -10.22 8.17
CA PRO A 32 -6.61 -10.27 6.70
C PRO A 32 -7.92 -9.76 6.07
N VAL A 33 -9.06 -9.97 6.74
CA VAL A 33 -10.38 -9.52 6.24
C VAL A 33 -10.47 -8.00 6.29
N GLU A 34 -10.21 -7.40 7.45
CA GLU A 34 -10.26 -5.95 7.64
C GLU A 34 -9.24 -5.23 6.74
N ALA A 35 -8.04 -5.79 6.58
CA ALA A 35 -7.02 -5.25 5.70
C ALA A 35 -7.49 -5.19 4.23
N MET A 36 -8.17 -6.25 3.76
CA MET A 36 -8.69 -6.30 2.39
C MET A 36 -9.89 -5.35 2.19
N GLU A 37 -10.76 -5.22 3.18
CA GLU A 37 -11.87 -4.26 3.14
C GLU A 37 -11.37 -2.82 3.10
N LEU A 38 -10.41 -2.47 3.96
CA LEU A 38 -9.78 -1.15 3.97
C LEU A 38 -9.12 -0.83 2.63
N LEU A 39 -8.31 -1.76 2.10
CA LEU A 39 -7.66 -1.60 0.80
C LEU A 39 -8.68 -1.34 -0.30
N ARG A 40 -9.73 -2.17 -0.36
CA ARG A 40 -10.78 -2.05 -1.37
C ARG A 40 -11.51 -0.71 -1.25
N GLU A 41 -11.85 -0.28 -0.04
CA GLU A 41 -12.54 0.99 0.17
C GLU A 41 -11.70 2.18 -0.31
N LYS A 42 -10.39 2.18 -0.01
CA LYS A 42 -9.50 3.27 -0.40
C LYS A 42 -9.21 3.28 -1.89
N MET A 43 -8.94 2.12 -2.49
CA MET A 43 -8.67 2.01 -3.93
C MET A 43 -9.89 2.39 -4.77
N LEU A 44 -11.11 2.08 -4.32
CA LEU A 44 -12.34 2.47 -5.03
C LEU A 44 -12.63 3.98 -4.99
N LYS A 45 -11.96 4.73 -4.10
CA LYS A 45 -12.11 6.19 -3.97
C LYS A 45 -11.11 6.97 -4.82
N THR A 46 -10.24 6.27 -5.55
CA THR A 46 -9.16 6.85 -6.36
C THR A 46 -9.16 6.24 -7.74
N GLU A 47 -8.80 7.02 -8.76
CA GLU A 47 -8.79 6.55 -10.14
C GLU A 47 -7.51 5.79 -10.51
N SER A 48 -6.41 6.05 -9.80
CA SER A 48 -5.12 5.39 -10.03
C SER A 48 -4.40 4.97 -8.74
N ASN A 49 -3.47 4.01 -8.86
CA ASN A 49 -2.62 3.60 -7.75
C ASN A 49 -1.70 4.75 -7.27
N GLU A 50 -1.34 5.66 -8.17
CA GLU A 50 -0.52 6.83 -7.84
C GLU A 50 -1.30 7.78 -6.92
N GLU A 51 -2.57 8.03 -7.24
CA GLU A 51 -3.48 8.82 -6.42
C GLU A 51 -3.74 8.15 -5.07
N PHE A 52 -3.99 6.83 -5.07
CA PHE A 52 -4.13 6.05 -3.84
C PHE A 52 -2.91 6.20 -2.94
N LEU A 53 -1.70 5.93 -3.46
CA LEU A 53 -0.45 6.04 -2.70
C LEU A 53 -0.18 7.49 -2.26
N ALA A 54 -0.59 8.49 -3.04
CA ALA A 54 -0.49 9.90 -2.66
C ALA A 54 -1.45 10.28 -1.53
N SER A 55 -2.68 9.76 -1.54
CA SER A 55 -3.69 10.02 -0.50
C SER A 55 -3.30 9.47 0.88
N MET A 56 -2.33 8.56 0.93
CA MET A 56 -1.78 8.02 2.18
C MET A 56 -0.71 8.91 2.82
N ALA A 57 -0.22 9.91 2.08
CA ALA A 57 0.74 10.89 2.58
C ALA A 57 -0.02 12.11 3.13
N GLY A 58 -0.14 12.17 4.45
CA GLY A 58 -0.23 13.43 5.18
C GLY A 58 1.18 13.93 5.48
#